data_AF-A0A964RRD9-F1
#
_entry.id   AF-A0A964RRD9-F1
#
_cell.length_a   1.000
_cell.length_b   1.000
_cell.length_c   1.000
_cell.angle_alpha   90.00
_cell.angle_beta   90.00
_cell.angle_gamma   90.00
#
_symmetry.space_group_name_H-M   'P 1'
#
loop_
_entity.id
_entity.type
_entity.pdbx_description
1 polymer ?
#
loop_
_entity_poly.entity_id
_entity_poly.type
_entity_poly.pdbx_seq_one_letter_code
_entity_poly.pdbx_strand_id
1 'polypeptide(L)'
;MKMMLFSMEIIDEENSNYKIIISNGTDNSFVEFNPLKKELHFIDNNNLSDFFKGQEYQFRKMLHNKRIDTYYVGFKVKVVIREDKDVAAFNDRSKILVLDKRNNDYDSYAIEENKAEARIHKIYTDASYFEKKNHGGFAFIIEDLTGNYNLYTDKVKDIGSSQAELEAAIKALELLKDIKKIRIITDSQYVRKGLTEWLPIWKLNDFKTINGEPAKNIDKWLEFDKVCGEKYIEFQWVKAHSNHFENSLCDMYARDTARNFKGKIKK
;
A
#
# COMPACT_ATOMS: atom_id res chain seq x y z
N MET A 1 5.01 -4.51 -14.47
CA MET A 1 5.27 -3.09 -14.85
C MET A 1 6.72 -2.72 -14.56
N LYS A 2 7.40 -1.99 -15.44
CA LYS A 2 8.80 -1.57 -15.21
C LYS A 2 8.86 -0.45 -14.17
N MET A 3 9.76 -0.60 -13.20
CA MET A 3 10.06 0.44 -12.20
C MET A 3 11.36 1.14 -12.59
N MET A 4 11.33 2.47 -12.63
CA MET A 4 12.49 3.30 -12.92
C MET A 4 12.85 4.14 -11.69
N LEU A 5 14.13 4.10 -11.32
CA LEU A 5 14.66 4.79 -10.15
C LEU A 5 15.38 6.07 -10.59
N PHE A 6 15.07 7.16 -9.88
CA PHE A 6 15.66 8.48 -10.08
C PHE A 6 16.10 9.06 -8.75
N SER A 7 17.04 9.99 -8.76
CA SER A 7 17.27 10.89 -7.62
C SER A 7 16.56 12.22 -7.85
N MET A 8 15.98 12.76 -6.79
CA MET A 8 15.36 14.07 -6.76
C MET A 8 16.06 14.94 -5.72
N GLU A 9 16.42 16.17 -6.10
CA GLU A 9 16.99 17.17 -5.20
C GLU A 9 16.34 18.53 -5.41
N ILE A 10 15.98 19.21 -4.32
CA ILE A 10 15.53 20.60 -4.36
C ILE A 10 16.78 21.48 -4.35
N ILE A 11 17.00 22.27 -5.39
CA ILE A 11 18.25 23.02 -5.59
C ILE A 11 18.08 24.54 -5.44
N ASP A 12 16.86 25.04 -5.53
CA ASP A 12 16.58 26.47 -5.43
C ASP A 12 15.14 26.72 -4.95
N GLU A 13 14.91 27.91 -4.39
CA GLU A 13 13.60 28.38 -3.94
C GLU A 13 13.44 29.88 -4.20
N GLU A 14 12.37 30.24 -4.93
CA GLU A 14 11.97 31.64 -5.11
C GLU A 14 10.44 31.79 -4.94
N ASN A 15 10.00 32.62 -3.99
CA ASN A 15 8.59 32.90 -3.73
C ASN A 15 7.73 31.62 -3.56
N SER A 16 8.26 30.63 -2.81
CA SER A 16 7.65 29.30 -2.62
C SER A 16 7.52 28.46 -3.89
N ASN A 17 8.20 28.81 -4.98
CA ASN A 17 8.44 27.91 -6.10
C ASN A 17 9.79 27.23 -5.91
N TYR A 18 9.79 25.90 -5.93
CA TYR A 18 10.99 25.11 -5.71
C TYR A 18 11.49 24.56 -7.04
N LYS A 19 12.75 24.82 -7.36
CA LYS A 19 13.42 24.19 -8.49
C LYS A 19 13.95 22.84 -8.05
N ILE A 20 13.56 21.80 -8.77
CA ILE A 20 13.86 20.41 -8.46
C ILE A 20 14.64 19.83 -9.63
N ILE A 21 15.82 19.28 -9.35
CA ILE A 21 16.55 18.45 -10.30
C ILE A 21 16.17 16.98 -10.12
N ILE A 22 15.94 16.31 -11.23
CA ILE A 22 15.65 14.89 -11.32
C ILE A 22 16.74 14.25 -12.18
N SER A 23 17.34 13.15 -11.71
CA SER A 23 18.43 12.48 -12.42
C SER A 23 18.22 10.97 -12.49
N ASN A 24 18.59 10.37 -13.62
CA ASN A 24 18.73 8.91 -13.79
C ASN A 24 20.19 8.43 -13.63
N GLY A 25 21.10 9.33 -13.24
CA GLY A 25 22.55 9.08 -13.11
C GLY A 25 23.38 9.45 -14.35
N THR A 26 22.77 9.55 -15.53
CA THR A 26 23.44 9.97 -16.78
C THR A 26 22.97 11.34 -17.26
N ASP A 27 21.68 11.61 -17.10
CA ASP A 27 20.97 12.78 -17.56
C ASP A 27 20.25 13.46 -16.40
N ASN A 28 20.01 14.76 -16.57
CA ASN A 28 19.26 15.58 -15.61
C ASN A 28 18.07 16.26 -16.29
N SER A 29 17.01 16.46 -15.53
CA SER A 29 15.87 17.29 -15.91
C SER A 29 15.43 18.15 -14.73
N PHE A 30 14.98 19.36 -15.02
CA PHE A 30 14.57 20.37 -14.07
C PHE A 30 13.07 20.62 -14.16
N VAL A 31 12.44 20.70 -12.99
CA VAL A 31 11.05 21.09 -12.83
C VAL A 31 10.93 22.19 -11.79
N GLU A 32 9.90 23.01 -11.91
CA GLU A 32 9.47 23.94 -10.89
C GLU A 32 8.15 23.47 -10.29
N PHE A 33 8.09 23.43 -8.96
CA PHE A 33 6.87 23.04 -8.25
C PHE A 33 6.53 24.04 -7.15
N ASN A 34 5.28 24.48 -7.14
CA ASN A 34 4.72 25.29 -6.07
C ASN A 34 3.81 24.42 -5.17
N PRO A 35 4.24 24.05 -3.95
CA PRO A 35 3.45 23.17 -3.09
C PRO A 35 2.17 23.80 -2.54
N LEU A 36 2.05 25.14 -2.55
CA LEU A 36 0.87 25.88 -2.13
C LEU A 36 -0.18 25.94 -3.25
N LYS A 37 0.25 26.29 -4.47
CA LYS A 37 -0.63 26.38 -5.65
C LYS A 37 -0.87 25.04 -6.36
N LYS A 38 -0.04 24.03 -6.05
CA LYS A 38 -0.05 22.69 -6.67
C LYS A 38 0.30 22.71 -8.18
N GLU A 39 0.98 23.76 -8.61
CA GLU A 39 1.46 23.99 -9.99
C GLU A 39 2.81 23.30 -10.20
N LEU A 40 2.97 22.61 -11.34
CA LEU A 40 4.18 21.90 -11.74
C LEU A 40 4.49 22.31 -13.18
N HIS A 41 5.71 22.75 -13.42
CA HIS A 41 6.21 23.18 -14.72
C HIS A 41 7.49 22.42 -15.05
N PHE A 42 7.57 21.89 -16.27
CA PHE A 42 8.79 21.30 -16.82
C PHE A 42 9.62 22.38 -17.50
N ILE A 43 10.89 22.49 -17.13
CA ILE A 43 11.78 23.56 -17.64
C ILE A 43 12.47 23.12 -18.93
N ASP A 44 12.88 21.85 -19.02
CA ASP A 44 13.70 21.37 -20.14
C ASP A 44 12.90 20.67 -21.23
N ASN A 45 13.55 20.56 -22.40
CA ASN A 45 13.11 19.77 -23.55
C ASN A 45 14.15 18.69 -23.89
N ASN A 46 14.34 17.74 -22.99
CA ASN A 46 15.20 16.57 -23.18
C ASN A 46 14.42 15.27 -22.95
N ASN A 47 15.01 14.13 -23.31
CA ASN A 47 14.37 12.82 -23.21
C ASN A 47 13.86 12.49 -21.79
N LEU A 48 14.58 12.93 -20.75
CA LEU A 48 14.18 12.70 -19.37
C LEU A 48 12.96 13.57 -18.99
N SER A 49 12.95 14.84 -19.41
CA SER A 49 11.80 15.73 -19.27
C SER A 49 10.56 15.15 -19.97
N ASP A 50 10.73 14.67 -21.21
CA ASP A 50 9.61 14.09 -21.98
C ASP A 50 9.09 12.79 -21.36
N PHE A 51 9.97 11.97 -20.77
CA PHE A 51 9.57 10.83 -19.96
C PHE A 51 8.69 11.26 -18.77
N PHE A 52 9.12 12.26 -17.99
CA PHE A 52 8.33 12.73 -16.85
C PHE A 52 7.04 13.44 -17.24
N LYS A 53 6.98 14.12 -18.40
CA LYS A 53 5.74 14.63 -18.98
C LYS A 53 4.77 13.49 -19.30
N GLY A 54 5.25 12.39 -19.87
CA GLY A 54 4.46 11.18 -20.09
C GLY A 54 3.94 10.54 -18.78
N GLN A 55 4.67 10.72 -17.68
CA GLN A 55 4.33 10.19 -16.34
C GLN A 55 3.83 11.28 -15.38
N GLU A 56 3.38 12.42 -15.90
CA GLU A 56 3.14 13.63 -15.11
C GLU A 56 2.14 13.39 -13.99
N TYR A 57 1.04 12.67 -14.26
CA TYR A 57 0.01 12.44 -13.26
C TYR A 57 0.55 11.66 -12.04
N GLN A 58 1.44 10.68 -12.25
CA GLN A 58 2.11 9.97 -11.16
C GLN A 58 3.05 10.90 -10.39
N PHE A 59 3.89 11.64 -11.10
CA PHE A 59 4.89 12.52 -10.51
C PHE A 59 4.27 13.69 -9.74
N ARG A 60 3.29 14.37 -10.33
CA ARG A 60 2.50 15.45 -9.73
C ARG A 60 1.83 14.98 -8.43
N LYS A 61 1.19 13.81 -8.43
CA LYS A 61 0.55 13.25 -7.22
C LYS A 61 1.55 13.00 -6.10
N MET A 62 2.76 12.56 -6.43
CA MET A 62 3.83 12.36 -5.46
C MET A 62 4.28 13.68 -4.82
N LEU A 63 4.50 14.74 -5.61
CA LEU A 63 4.83 16.07 -5.10
C LEU A 63 3.68 16.65 -4.28
N HIS A 64 2.43 16.50 -4.72
CA HIS A 64 1.25 17.00 -4.01
C HIS A 64 1.10 16.42 -2.60
N ASN A 65 1.48 15.15 -2.43
CA ASN A 65 1.40 14.40 -1.16
C ASN A 65 2.63 14.59 -0.26
N LYS A 66 3.71 15.18 -0.76
CA LYS A 66 4.86 15.55 0.06
C LYS A 66 4.45 16.70 1.00
N ARG A 67 4.90 16.62 2.25
CA ARG A 67 4.54 17.63 3.26
C ARG A 67 5.27 18.94 3.01
N ILE A 68 4.58 20.05 3.27
CA ILE A 68 5.08 21.40 2.99
C ILE A 68 6.40 21.70 3.70
N ASP A 69 6.57 21.25 4.94
CA ASP A 69 7.76 21.43 5.78
C ASP A 69 9.01 20.70 5.26
N THR A 70 8.84 19.80 4.29
CA THR A 70 9.93 19.04 3.69
C THR A 70 10.38 19.59 2.34
N TYR A 71 9.81 20.73 1.91
CA TYR A 71 10.30 21.50 0.76
C TYR A 71 11.32 22.52 1.24
N TYR A 72 12.60 22.20 1.09
CA TYR A 72 13.72 23.09 1.40
C TYR A 72 14.91 22.77 0.50
N VAL A 73 15.72 23.78 0.19
CA VAL A 73 16.93 23.62 -0.64
C VAL A 73 17.90 22.63 0.02
N GLY A 74 18.40 21.69 -0.78
CA GLY A 74 19.25 20.58 -0.34
C GLY A 74 18.49 19.31 0.07
N PHE A 75 17.15 19.30 0.08
CA PHE A 75 16.38 18.07 0.30
C PHE A 75 16.64 17.07 -0.83
N LYS A 76 17.03 15.83 -0.49
CA LYS A 76 17.28 14.74 -1.45
C LYS A 76 16.47 13.49 -1.12
N VAL A 77 15.95 12.82 -2.14
CA VAL A 77 15.26 11.53 -2.01
C VAL A 77 15.34 10.74 -3.32
N LYS A 78 15.25 9.41 -3.27
CA LYS A 78 15.05 8.64 -4.50
C LYS A 78 13.56 8.64 -4.85
N VAL A 79 13.27 8.68 -6.14
CA VAL A 79 11.92 8.66 -6.70
C VAL A 79 11.81 7.44 -7.58
N VAL A 80 10.70 6.72 -7.45
CA VAL A 80 10.40 5.56 -8.29
C VAL A 80 9.16 5.86 -9.13
N ILE A 81 9.32 5.81 -10.44
CA ILE A 81 8.23 5.92 -11.42
C ILE A 81 7.92 4.53 -11.95
N ARG A 82 6.64 4.23 -12.13
CA ARG A 82 6.18 2.96 -12.69
C ARG A 82 5.69 3.25 -14.10
N GLU A 83 6.43 2.76 -15.08
CA GLU A 83 6.06 2.89 -16.49
C GLU A 83 4.69 2.24 -16.72
N ASP A 84 3.84 2.94 -17.48
CA ASP A 84 2.47 2.53 -17.83
C ASP A 84 1.54 2.27 -16.64
N LYS A 85 1.82 2.87 -15.47
CA LYS A 85 0.90 2.78 -14.33
C LYS A 85 -0.36 3.61 -14.59
N ASP A 86 -1.49 2.92 -14.72
CA ASP A 86 -2.81 3.57 -14.62
C ASP A 86 -3.09 3.99 -13.16
N VAL A 87 -2.61 5.17 -12.79
CA VAL A 87 -2.80 5.71 -11.45
C VAL A 87 -4.29 5.90 -11.12
N ALA A 88 -5.16 6.19 -12.11
CA ALA A 88 -6.58 6.35 -11.86
C ALA A 88 -7.20 5.00 -11.44
N ALA A 89 -6.93 3.92 -12.19
CA ALA A 89 -7.43 2.59 -11.86
C ALA A 89 -6.91 2.08 -10.51
N PHE A 90 -5.66 2.36 -10.14
CA PHE A 90 -5.14 2.00 -8.81
C PHE A 90 -5.87 2.68 -7.65
N ASN A 91 -6.45 3.86 -7.90
CA ASN A 91 -7.17 4.65 -6.90
C ASN A 91 -8.69 4.47 -6.95
N ASP A 92 -9.23 3.88 -8.01
CA ASP A 92 -10.63 3.52 -8.13
C ASP A 92 -10.95 2.35 -7.20
N ARG A 93 -11.82 2.61 -6.22
CA ARG A 93 -12.16 1.65 -5.18
C ARG A 93 -12.98 0.46 -5.70
N SER A 94 -13.65 0.59 -6.84
CA SER A 94 -14.40 -0.50 -7.48
C SER A 94 -13.51 -1.54 -8.16
N LYS A 95 -12.28 -1.15 -8.52
CA LYS A 95 -11.28 -2.04 -9.10
C LYS A 95 -10.71 -2.99 -8.05
N ILE A 96 -10.32 -4.18 -8.51
CA ILE A 96 -9.49 -5.12 -7.76
C ILE A 96 -8.03 -4.84 -8.10
N LEU A 97 -7.17 -4.74 -7.08
CA LEU A 97 -5.72 -4.65 -7.30
C LEU A 97 -5.12 -6.04 -7.23
N VAL A 98 -4.40 -6.43 -8.26
CA VAL A 98 -3.69 -7.70 -8.32
C VAL A 98 -2.24 -7.48 -7.90
N LEU A 99 -1.73 -8.41 -7.11
CA LEU A 99 -0.30 -8.67 -6.91
C LEU A 99 -0.02 -10.07 -7.45
N ASP A 100 0.70 -10.15 -8.57
CA ASP A 100 1.14 -11.42 -9.14
C ASP A 100 2.63 -11.60 -8.90
N LYS A 101 2.99 -12.56 -8.05
CA LYS A 101 4.37 -12.91 -7.71
C LYS A 101 4.77 -14.29 -8.25
N ARG A 102 3.99 -14.88 -9.16
CA ARG A 102 4.23 -16.25 -9.65
C ARG A 102 5.48 -16.39 -10.52
N ASN A 103 5.93 -15.31 -11.15
CA ASN A 103 7.05 -15.33 -12.10
C ASN A 103 8.32 -14.66 -11.55
N ASN A 104 8.47 -14.53 -10.23
CA ASN A 104 9.55 -13.79 -9.54
C ASN A 104 9.64 -12.28 -9.83
N ASP A 105 9.00 -11.79 -10.90
CA ASP A 105 8.76 -10.38 -11.10
C ASP A 105 7.62 -9.91 -10.20
N TYR A 106 7.87 -8.84 -9.46
CA TYR A 106 6.81 -8.12 -8.77
C TYR A 106 5.95 -7.45 -9.84
N ASP A 107 4.76 -7.99 -10.09
CA ASP A 107 3.79 -7.35 -10.97
C ASP A 107 2.51 -7.00 -10.21
N SER A 108 2.06 -5.76 -10.41
CA SER A 108 0.79 -5.32 -9.85
C SER A 108 0.03 -4.46 -10.83
N TYR A 109 -1.27 -4.67 -10.91
CA TYR A 109 -2.15 -3.99 -11.86
C TYR A 109 -3.58 -3.95 -11.32
N ALA A 110 -4.44 -3.11 -11.90
CA ALA A 110 -5.84 -3.02 -11.55
C ALA A 110 -6.69 -3.78 -12.58
N ILE A 111 -7.72 -4.50 -12.12
CA ILE A 111 -8.69 -5.19 -12.97
C ILE A 111 -10.13 -4.81 -12.59
N GLU A 112 -11.03 -4.97 -13.55
CA GLU A 112 -12.48 -4.96 -13.31
C GLU A 112 -12.91 -6.22 -12.55
N GLU A 113 -13.98 -6.12 -11.75
CA GLU A 113 -14.50 -7.26 -10.98
C GLU A 113 -14.90 -8.45 -11.87
N ASN A 114 -15.43 -8.19 -13.07
CA ASN A 114 -15.80 -9.24 -14.03
C ASN A 114 -14.60 -9.98 -14.65
N LYS A 115 -13.38 -9.47 -14.47
CA LYS A 115 -12.13 -10.12 -14.89
C LYS A 115 -11.43 -10.87 -13.75
N ALA A 116 -11.98 -10.80 -12.54
CA ALA A 116 -11.42 -11.44 -11.38
C ALA A 116 -11.55 -12.97 -11.45
N GLU A 117 -10.63 -13.70 -10.83
CA GLU A 117 -10.64 -15.16 -10.85
C GLU A 117 -11.93 -15.71 -10.22
N ALA A 118 -12.67 -16.52 -10.97
CA ALA A 118 -13.95 -17.05 -10.49
C ALA A 118 -13.76 -18.11 -9.40
N ARG A 119 -12.72 -18.94 -9.52
CA ARG A 119 -12.43 -20.04 -8.59
C ARG A 119 -11.18 -19.73 -7.77
N ILE A 120 -11.38 -18.99 -6.68
CA ILE A 120 -10.31 -18.49 -5.82
C ILE A 120 -10.68 -18.63 -4.33
N HIS A 121 -9.71 -18.95 -3.48
CA HIS A 121 -9.93 -18.91 -2.03
C HIS A 121 -10.12 -17.45 -1.61
N LYS A 122 -11.10 -17.18 -0.76
CA LYS A 122 -11.36 -15.81 -0.29
C LYS A 122 -11.00 -15.68 1.18
N ILE A 123 -10.38 -14.56 1.51
CA ILE A 123 -10.08 -14.15 2.87
C ILE A 123 -10.85 -12.86 3.11
N TYR A 124 -11.68 -12.83 4.15
CA TYR A 124 -12.29 -11.61 4.65
C TYR A 124 -11.54 -11.21 5.91
N THR A 125 -11.18 -9.94 6.07
CA THR A 125 -10.35 -9.50 7.21
C THR A 125 -10.86 -8.20 7.81
N ASP A 126 -10.87 -8.12 9.14
CA ASP A 126 -11.09 -6.87 9.87
C ASP A 126 -10.31 -6.86 11.19
N ALA A 127 -10.05 -5.67 11.73
CA ALA A 127 -9.36 -5.48 12.99
C ALA A 127 -9.95 -4.33 13.81
N SER A 128 -9.93 -4.50 15.13
CA SER A 128 -10.39 -3.49 16.08
C SER A 128 -9.30 -3.24 17.13
N TYR A 129 -8.92 -1.98 17.30
CA TYR A 129 -7.90 -1.58 18.27
C TYR A 129 -8.42 -0.53 19.26
N PHE A 130 -8.19 -0.75 20.56
CA PHE A 130 -8.53 0.21 21.61
C PHE A 130 -7.29 1.00 22.02
N GLU A 131 -7.06 2.15 21.39
CA GLU A 131 -5.88 3.00 21.63
C GLU A 131 -5.65 3.31 23.11
N LYS A 132 -6.70 3.72 23.84
CA LYS A 132 -6.62 4.05 25.27
C LYS A 132 -6.21 2.86 26.15
N LYS A 133 -6.43 1.63 25.70
CA LYS A 133 -6.10 0.42 26.46
C LYS A 133 -4.86 -0.30 25.92
N ASN A 134 -4.30 0.17 24.80
CA ASN A 134 -3.16 -0.40 24.11
C ASN A 134 -3.29 -1.91 23.79
N HIS A 135 -4.49 -2.34 23.44
CA HIS A 135 -4.76 -3.70 22.96
C HIS A 135 -5.89 -3.70 21.94
N GLY A 136 -5.93 -4.75 21.14
CA GLY A 136 -6.94 -4.98 20.12
C GLY A 136 -7.13 -6.46 19.83
N GLY A 137 -7.82 -6.70 18.73
CA GLY A 137 -8.01 -8.02 18.17
C GLY A 137 -8.31 -7.91 16.69
N PHE A 138 -8.02 -8.96 15.96
CA PHE A 138 -8.42 -9.10 14.57
C PHE A 138 -9.26 -10.35 14.40
N ALA A 139 -9.98 -10.39 13.29
CA ALA A 139 -10.66 -11.57 12.83
C ALA A 139 -10.45 -11.72 11.33
N PHE A 140 -10.43 -12.97 10.88
CA PHE A 140 -10.50 -13.26 9.47
C PHE A 140 -11.31 -14.53 9.22
N ILE A 141 -11.95 -14.57 8.06
CA ILE A 141 -12.71 -15.71 7.58
C ILE A 141 -12.06 -16.21 6.30
N ILE A 142 -11.85 -17.52 6.21
CA ILE A 142 -11.41 -18.20 4.98
C ILE A 142 -12.61 -18.92 4.38
N GLU A 143 -12.95 -18.58 3.14
CA GLU A 143 -13.87 -19.30 2.28
C GLU A 143 -13.06 -20.15 1.29
N ASP A 144 -13.21 -21.47 1.38
CA ASP A 144 -12.52 -22.40 0.48
C ASP A 144 -13.24 -22.56 -0.87
N LEU A 145 -12.64 -23.32 -1.80
CA LEU A 145 -13.22 -23.53 -3.14
C LEU A 145 -14.52 -24.34 -3.15
N THR A 146 -14.91 -24.95 -2.03
CA THR A 146 -16.16 -25.69 -1.87
C THR A 146 -17.24 -24.85 -1.19
N GLY A 147 -16.92 -23.62 -0.77
CA GLY A 147 -17.83 -22.70 -0.08
C GLY A 147 -17.88 -22.92 1.43
N ASN A 148 -16.96 -23.67 2.02
CA ASN A 148 -16.88 -23.77 3.48
C ASN A 148 -16.19 -22.56 4.07
N TYR A 149 -16.71 -22.10 5.21
CA TYR A 149 -16.19 -20.96 5.95
C TYR A 149 -15.51 -21.40 7.24
N ASN A 150 -14.29 -20.91 7.47
CA ASN A 150 -13.57 -21.05 8.73
C ASN A 150 -13.26 -19.66 9.31
N LEU A 151 -13.69 -19.42 10.54
CA LEU A 151 -13.46 -18.15 11.26
C LEU A 151 -12.30 -18.30 12.23
N TYR A 152 -11.43 -17.29 12.25
CA TYR A 152 -10.29 -17.19 13.15
C TYR A 152 -10.26 -15.81 13.80
N THR A 153 -9.83 -15.77 15.06
CA THR A 153 -9.59 -14.52 15.78
C THR A 153 -8.32 -14.63 16.62
N ASP A 154 -7.64 -13.51 16.81
CA ASP A 154 -6.57 -13.43 17.80
C ASP A 154 -6.44 -12.01 18.36
N LYS A 155 -5.75 -11.91 19.48
CA LYS A 155 -5.50 -10.68 20.21
C LYS A 155 -4.19 -10.06 19.77
N VAL A 156 -4.17 -8.73 19.76
CA VAL A 156 -2.95 -7.96 19.51
C VAL A 156 -2.73 -6.96 20.64
N LYS A 157 -1.46 -6.65 20.94
CA LYS A 157 -1.09 -5.73 22.01
C LYS A 157 0.09 -4.88 21.54
N ASP A 158 0.14 -3.64 22.01
CA ASP A 158 1.26 -2.73 21.78
C ASP A 158 1.55 -2.45 20.28
N ILE A 159 0.52 -2.52 19.42
CA ILE A 159 0.59 -2.21 17.98
C ILE A 159 -0.55 -1.26 17.57
N GLY A 160 -0.45 -0.54 16.45
CA GLY A 160 -1.54 0.34 15.98
C GLY A 160 -2.67 -0.38 15.23
N SER A 161 -3.78 0.33 14.97
CA SER A 161 -4.92 -0.18 14.18
C SER A 161 -4.48 -0.74 12.82
N SER A 162 -3.69 0.01 12.06
CA SER A 162 -3.21 -0.43 10.75
C SER A 162 -2.29 -1.66 10.82
N GLN A 163 -1.57 -1.86 11.93
CA GLN A 163 -0.77 -3.08 12.12
C GLN A 163 -1.67 -4.27 12.45
N ALA A 164 -2.74 -4.05 13.21
CA ALA A 164 -3.73 -5.10 13.50
C ALA A 164 -4.46 -5.57 12.22
N GLU A 165 -4.78 -4.63 11.31
CA GLU A 165 -5.31 -4.96 9.98
C GLU A 165 -4.33 -5.81 9.16
N LEU A 166 -3.03 -5.47 9.18
CA LEU A 166 -2.01 -6.28 8.53
C LEU A 166 -1.90 -7.68 9.15
N GLU A 167 -1.93 -7.77 10.47
CA GLU A 167 -1.82 -9.05 11.19
C GLU A 167 -2.93 -10.02 10.76
N ALA A 168 -4.16 -9.52 10.60
CA ALA A 168 -5.29 -10.32 10.11
C ALA A 168 -4.99 -10.96 8.75
N ALA A 169 -4.50 -10.17 7.79
CA ALA A 169 -4.15 -10.64 6.45
C ALA A 169 -2.94 -11.58 6.46
N ILE A 170 -1.92 -11.28 7.26
CA ILE A 170 -0.71 -12.11 7.41
C ILE A 170 -1.10 -13.50 7.93
N LYS A 171 -1.84 -13.58 9.03
CA LYS A 171 -2.22 -14.84 9.67
C LYS A 171 -3.09 -15.70 8.75
N ALA A 172 -3.99 -15.09 8.00
CA ALA A 172 -4.78 -15.80 7.00
C ALA A 172 -3.90 -16.38 5.88
N LEU A 173 -2.92 -15.61 5.37
CA LEU A 173 -1.99 -16.09 4.35
C LEU A 173 -1.03 -17.18 4.87
N GLU A 174 -0.64 -17.15 6.14
CA GLU A 174 0.15 -18.20 6.76
C GLU A 174 -0.58 -19.54 6.80
N LEU A 175 -1.89 -19.54 7.08
CA LEU A 175 -2.73 -20.73 7.01
C LEU A 175 -2.91 -21.24 5.58
N LEU A 176 -2.89 -20.34 4.60
CA LEU A 176 -3.01 -20.63 3.17
C LEU A 176 -1.66 -20.68 2.45
N LYS A 177 -0.59 -21.09 3.14
CA LYS A 177 0.79 -21.11 2.60
C LYS A 177 0.92 -21.85 1.26
N ASP A 178 0.19 -22.95 1.10
CA ASP A 178 0.23 -23.84 -0.07
C ASP A 178 -0.76 -23.42 -1.18
N ILE A 179 -1.61 -22.42 -0.92
CA ILE A 179 -2.60 -21.93 -1.89
C ILE A 179 -1.97 -20.84 -2.75
N LYS A 180 -2.08 -21.00 -4.08
CA LYS A 180 -1.44 -20.13 -5.07
C LYS A 180 -2.29 -18.96 -5.54
N LYS A 181 -3.63 -19.04 -5.42
CA LYS A 181 -4.56 -17.98 -5.83
C LYS A 181 -5.48 -17.63 -4.67
N ILE A 182 -5.45 -16.38 -4.24
CA ILE A 182 -6.18 -15.89 -3.07
C ILE A 182 -6.79 -14.52 -3.36
N ARG A 183 -8.02 -14.28 -2.91
CA ARG A 183 -8.63 -12.95 -2.88
C ARG A 183 -8.74 -12.47 -1.43
N ILE A 184 -8.10 -11.35 -1.11
CA ILE A 184 -8.26 -10.65 0.16
C ILE A 184 -9.34 -9.58 -0.02
N ILE A 185 -10.39 -9.68 0.78
CA ILE A 185 -11.55 -8.80 0.82
C ILE A 185 -11.47 -8.02 2.14
N THR A 186 -11.29 -6.71 2.05
CA THR A 186 -11.07 -5.85 3.22
C THR A 186 -11.56 -4.44 2.96
N ASP A 187 -11.98 -3.72 4.00
CA ASP A 187 -12.22 -2.28 3.94
C ASP A 187 -10.96 -1.44 4.19
N SER A 188 -9.83 -2.08 4.48
CA SER A 188 -8.55 -1.42 4.67
C SER A 188 -7.89 -1.06 3.34
N GLN A 189 -7.88 0.24 3.04
CA GLN A 189 -7.04 0.79 1.97
C GLN A 189 -5.54 0.60 2.28
N TYR A 190 -5.17 0.49 3.56
CA TYR A 190 -3.79 0.27 3.97
C TYR A 190 -3.30 -1.09 3.49
N VAL A 191 -4.03 -2.17 3.81
CA VAL A 191 -3.75 -3.53 3.34
C VAL A 191 -3.77 -3.61 1.80
N ARG A 192 -4.83 -3.08 1.17
CA ARG A 192 -5.00 -3.12 -0.30
C ARG A 192 -3.84 -2.47 -1.05
N LYS A 193 -3.35 -1.31 -0.59
CA LYS A 193 -2.37 -0.51 -1.33
C LYS A 193 -0.92 -0.79 -0.96
N GLY A 194 -0.64 -1.22 0.26
CA GLY A 194 0.75 -1.29 0.71
C GLY A 194 1.58 -2.31 -0.07
N LEU A 195 1.05 -3.50 -0.30
CA LEU A 195 1.72 -4.54 -1.10
C LEU A 195 1.57 -4.40 -2.60
N THR A 196 0.76 -3.47 -3.12
CA THR A 196 0.55 -3.29 -4.56
C THR A 196 1.19 -1.99 -5.07
N GLU A 197 1.29 -0.96 -4.22
CA GLU A 197 1.80 0.37 -4.55
C GLU A 197 3.03 0.77 -3.74
N TRP A 198 3.03 0.60 -2.41
CA TRP A 198 4.00 1.30 -1.55
C TRP A 198 5.29 0.52 -1.30
N LEU A 199 5.18 -0.72 -0.84
CA LEU A 199 6.35 -1.55 -0.52
C LEU A 199 7.37 -1.70 -1.66
N PRO A 200 7.00 -1.95 -2.93
CA PRO A 200 7.99 -2.03 -4.01
C PRO A 200 8.75 -0.72 -4.20
N ILE A 201 8.07 0.42 -4.04
CA ILE A 201 8.67 1.76 -4.13
C ILE A 201 9.61 1.97 -2.95
N TRP A 202 9.17 1.64 -1.73
CA TRP A 202 9.99 1.77 -0.53
C TRP A 202 11.25 0.91 -0.58
N LYS A 203 11.18 -0.33 -1.08
CA LYS A 203 12.37 -1.19 -1.25
C LYS A 203 13.44 -0.55 -2.13
N LEU A 204 13.04 0.18 -3.17
CA LEU A 204 13.96 0.87 -4.09
C LEU A 204 14.41 2.24 -3.57
N ASN A 205 13.63 2.87 -2.68
CA ASN A 205 13.94 4.15 -2.03
C ASN A 205 14.47 3.97 -0.60
N ASP A 206 15.27 2.93 -0.34
CA ASP A 206 15.92 2.67 0.95
C ASP A 206 14.96 2.73 2.17
N PHE A 207 13.73 2.25 1.96
CA PHE A 207 12.62 2.28 2.91
C PHE A 207 12.21 3.68 3.40
N LYS A 208 12.42 4.71 2.57
CA LYS A 208 12.00 6.09 2.84
C LYS A 208 10.71 6.44 2.11
N THR A 209 9.96 7.34 2.72
CA THR A 209 8.84 8.04 2.10
C THR A 209 9.35 9.19 1.22
N ILE A 210 8.46 9.81 0.43
CA ILE A 210 8.80 11.01 -0.35
C ILE A 210 9.22 12.20 0.53
N ASN A 211 8.89 12.15 1.82
CA ASN A 211 9.28 13.15 2.82
C ASN A 211 10.69 12.89 3.36
N GLY A 212 11.39 11.83 2.92
CA GLY A 212 12.74 11.46 3.38
C GLY A 212 12.76 10.67 4.69
N GLU A 213 11.62 10.54 5.37
CA GLU A 213 11.48 9.77 6.60
C GLU A 213 11.38 8.27 6.32
N PRO A 214 11.82 7.41 7.26
CA PRO A 214 11.53 5.98 7.21
C PRO A 214 10.03 5.73 7.07
N ALA A 215 9.65 4.83 6.18
CA ALA A 215 8.29 4.33 6.09
C ALA A 215 7.92 3.61 7.40
N LYS A 216 6.66 3.73 7.82
CA LYS A 216 6.16 3.12 9.05
C LYS A 216 5.88 1.63 8.84
N ASN A 217 6.07 0.83 9.88
CA ASN A 217 5.73 -0.60 9.94
C ASN A 217 6.45 -1.46 8.89
N ILE A 218 7.69 -1.11 8.50
CA ILE A 218 8.43 -1.82 7.45
C ILE A 218 8.66 -3.29 7.80
N ASP A 219 8.93 -3.60 9.05
CA ASP A 219 9.03 -4.96 9.57
C ASP A 219 7.77 -5.79 9.23
N LYS A 220 6.58 -5.25 9.51
CA LYS A 220 5.31 -5.92 9.20
C LYS A 220 5.04 -6.00 7.69
N TRP A 221 5.44 -5.00 6.93
CA TRP A 221 5.33 -5.07 5.46
C TRP A 221 6.22 -6.14 4.86
N LEU A 222 7.44 -6.31 5.38
CA LEU A 222 8.36 -7.37 4.95
C LEU A 222 7.85 -8.75 5.34
N GLU A 223 7.24 -8.89 6.52
CA GLU A 223 6.54 -10.11 6.92
C GLU A 223 5.37 -10.43 5.97
N PHE A 224 4.54 -9.43 5.65
CA PHE A 224 3.41 -9.60 4.74
C PHE A 224 3.87 -10.00 3.33
N ASP A 225 4.88 -9.33 2.79
CA ASP A 225 5.46 -9.66 1.48
C ASP A 225 6.06 -11.07 1.43
N LYS A 226 6.64 -11.53 2.56
CA LYS A 226 7.19 -12.88 2.69
C LYS A 226 6.09 -13.93 2.64
N VAL A 227 5.00 -13.77 3.41
CA VAL A 227 3.90 -14.76 3.42
C VAL A 227 3.11 -14.79 2.10
N CYS A 228 3.11 -13.68 1.35
CA CYS A 228 2.63 -13.69 -0.02
C CYS A 228 3.41 -14.67 -0.90
N GLY A 229 4.74 -14.77 -0.76
CA GLY A 229 5.57 -15.70 -1.53
C GLY A 229 5.30 -15.62 -3.04
N GLU A 230 5.27 -16.77 -3.72
CA GLU A 230 4.91 -16.90 -5.15
C GLU A 230 3.41 -17.16 -5.32
N LYS A 231 2.58 -16.17 -4.96
CA LYS A 231 1.11 -16.24 -5.08
C LYS A 231 0.60 -15.21 -6.09
N TYR A 232 -0.59 -15.48 -6.59
CA TYR A 232 -1.48 -14.51 -7.24
C TYR A 232 -2.51 -14.05 -6.20
N ILE A 233 -2.48 -12.76 -5.86
CA ILE A 233 -3.34 -12.19 -4.83
C ILE A 233 -4.18 -11.07 -5.42
N GLU A 234 -5.50 -11.18 -5.26
CA GLU A 234 -6.46 -10.15 -5.59
C GLU A 234 -6.87 -9.40 -4.33
N PHE A 235 -6.74 -8.08 -4.32
CA PHE A 235 -7.20 -7.21 -3.24
C PHE A 235 -8.50 -6.53 -3.68
N GLN A 236 -9.61 -7.01 -3.14
CA GLN A 236 -10.94 -6.41 -3.32
C GLN A 236 -11.24 -5.52 -2.12
N TRP A 237 -11.51 -4.24 -2.39
CA TRP A 237 -11.93 -3.33 -1.33
C TRP A 237 -13.44 -3.36 -1.20
N VAL A 238 -13.91 -3.41 0.03
CA VAL A 238 -15.34 -3.26 0.36
C VAL A 238 -15.54 -2.02 1.21
N LYS A 239 -16.71 -1.40 1.11
CA LYS A 239 -17.03 -0.27 1.97
C LYS A 239 -17.30 -0.78 3.39
N ALA A 240 -16.64 -0.19 4.38
CA ALA A 240 -16.94 -0.44 5.80
C ALA A 240 -18.45 -0.29 6.07
N HIS A 241 -19.01 -1.19 6.88
CA HIS A 241 -20.45 -1.21 7.22
C HIS A 241 -21.41 -1.29 6.03
N SER A 242 -20.98 -1.88 4.92
CA SER A 242 -21.88 -2.27 3.81
C SER A 242 -22.45 -3.68 4.02
N ASN A 243 -23.37 -4.11 3.16
CA ASN A 243 -24.03 -5.43 3.20
C ASN A 243 -23.07 -6.62 2.87
N HIS A 244 -21.78 -6.53 3.21
CA HIS A 244 -20.85 -7.67 3.19
C HIS A 244 -20.92 -8.38 4.53
N PHE A 245 -21.68 -9.47 4.56
CA PHE A 245 -21.96 -10.24 5.77
C PHE A 245 -20.67 -10.74 6.43
N GLU A 246 -19.73 -11.28 5.67
CA GLU A 246 -18.46 -11.82 6.14
C GLU A 246 -17.55 -10.74 6.76
N ASN A 247 -17.48 -9.56 6.14
CA ASN A 247 -16.71 -8.45 6.70
C ASN A 247 -17.37 -7.92 7.98
N SER A 248 -18.70 -7.89 8.02
CA SER A 248 -19.45 -7.50 9.23
C SER A 248 -19.26 -8.50 10.37
N LEU A 249 -19.15 -9.79 10.06
CA LEU A 249 -18.77 -10.82 11.03
C LEU A 249 -17.35 -10.61 11.53
N CYS A 250 -16.38 -10.38 10.63
CA CYS A 250 -15.00 -10.09 11.03
C CYS A 250 -14.93 -8.89 11.97
N ASP A 251 -15.62 -7.80 11.65
CA ASP A 251 -15.72 -6.60 12.49
C ASP A 251 -16.24 -6.92 13.91
N MET A 252 -17.35 -7.65 13.98
CA MET A 252 -17.95 -8.09 15.24
C MET A 252 -16.98 -8.92 16.08
N TYR A 253 -16.35 -9.93 15.47
CA TYR A 253 -15.42 -10.83 16.16
C TYR A 253 -14.11 -10.15 16.54
N ALA A 254 -13.60 -9.23 15.72
CA ALA A 254 -12.42 -8.42 16.03
C ALA A 254 -12.69 -7.54 17.24
N ARG A 255 -13.86 -6.87 17.29
CA ARG A 255 -14.29 -6.06 18.45
C ARG A 255 -14.47 -6.89 19.72
N ASP A 256 -15.11 -8.05 19.61
CA ASP A 256 -15.29 -8.93 20.77
C ASP A 256 -13.93 -9.43 21.31
N THR A 257 -13.04 -9.87 20.42
CA THR A 257 -11.69 -10.32 20.76
C THR A 257 -10.88 -9.20 21.41
N ALA A 258 -10.98 -7.98 20.88
CA ALA A 258 -10.37 -6.80 21.45
C ALA A 258 -10.91 -6.48 22.85
N ARG A 259 -12.22 -6.63 23.10
CA ARG A 259 -12.84 -6.36 24.42
C ARG A 259 -12.48 -7.43 25.45
N ASN A 260 -12.49 -8.69 25.03
CA ASN A 260 -12.21 -9.85 25.86
C ASN A 260 -10.70 -10.12 26.03
N PHE A 261 -9.88 -9.06 25.93
CA PHE A 261 -8.45 -9.08 26.28
C PHE A 261 -8.29 -9.27 27.80
N LYS A 262 -8.54 -10.49 28.28
CA LYS A 262 -8.01 -10.95 29.58
C LYS A 262 -6.51 -11.09 29.41
N GLY A 263 -5.78 -10.00 29.64
CA GLY A 263 -4.33 -10.08 29.82
C GLY A 263 -4.05 -11.17 30.86
N LYS A 264 -3.02 -12.00 30.66
CA LYS A 264 -2.52 -12.84 31.75
C LYS A 264 -2.23 -11.90 32.93
N ILE A 265 -3.11 -11.90 33.93
CA ILE A 265 -2.75 -11.43 35.27
C ILE A 265 -1.64 -12.39 35.66
N LYS A 266 -0.39 -11.91 35.70
CA LYS A 266 0.69 -12.65 36.34
C LYS A 266 0.20 -12.93 37.77
N LYS A 267 -0.05 -14.21 38.06
CA LYS A 267 -0.12 -14.69 39.43
C LYS A 267 1.28 -14.64 40.02
#